data_AF-G7V544-F1
#
_entry.id   AF-G7V544-F1
#
_cell.length_a   1.000
_cell.length_b   1.000
_cell.length_c   1.000
_cell.angle_alpha   90.00
_cell.angle_beta   90.00
_cell.angle_gamma   90.00
#
_symmetry.space_group_name_H-M   'P 1'
#
loop_
_entity.id
_entity.type
_entity.pdbx_description
1 polymer ?
#
loop_
_entity_poly.entity_id
_entity_poly.type
_entity_poly.pdbx_seq_one_letter_code
_entity_poly.pdbx_strand_id
1 'polypeptide(L)'
;MSRRTSIQYDMISNQCRSYFMKKKFFIPKEICKYILIKIYQNDWVEIVNYSVLAIIIQKKRKIKDFITIVDVYDEYIRKAKLLMEKKNSDYEDAWKYMSISSIKDLILQKIFRIQGIEKRLSEVDNFYDKIQDNYMDILNYAILSLIKMKNP
;
A
#
# COMPACT_ATOMS: atom_id res chain seq x y z
N MET A 1 9.89 15.22 -8.31
CA MET A 1 8.56 15.28 -7.67
C MET A 1 8.28 16.67 -7.10
N SER A 2 7.05 17.19 -7.23
CA SER A 2 6.69 18.48 -6.63
C SER A 2 6.73 18.43 -5.09
N ARG A 3 7.25 19.49 -4.45
CA ARG A 3 7.27 19.65 -2.98
C ARG A 3 5.85 19.51 -2.38
N ARG A 4 4.83 19.94 -3.11
CA ARG A 4 3.42 19.84 -2.73
C ARG A 4 2.95 18.39 -2.59
N THR A 5 3.25 17.54 -3.58
CA THR A 5 2.88 16.11 -3.54
C THR A 5 3.50 15.42 -2.31
N SER A 6 4.75 15.75 -1.97
CA SER A 6 5.47 15.12 -0.84
C SER A 6 4.79 15.45 0.49
N ILE A 7 4.42 16.72 0.68
CA ILE A 7 3.70 17.19 1.88
C ILE A 7 2.31 16.54 1.97
N GLN A 8 1.58 16.47 0.85
CA GLN A 8 0.27 15.83 0.82
C GLN A 8 0.35 14.34 1.16
N TYR A 9 1.39 13.65 0.68
CA TYR A 9 1.66 12.25 1.01
C TYR A 9 1.87 12.05 2.52
N ASP A 10 2.67 12.89 3.16
CA ASP A 10 2.89 12.83 4.62
C ASP A 10 1.58 13.07 5.38
N MET A 11 0.79 14.06 4.98
CA MET A 11 -0.49 14.35 5.63
C MET A 11 -1.46 13.17 5.52
N ILE A 12 -1.61 12.57 4.32
CA ILE A 12 -2.51 11.44 4.09
C ILE A 12 -2.03 10.19 4.83
N SER A 13 -0.75 9.87 4.75
CA SER A 13 -0.19 8.68 5.42
C SER A 13 -0.34 8.77 6.94
N ASN A 14 -0.15 9.94 7.54
CA ASN A 14 -0.42 10.18 8.97
C ASN A 14 -1.90 10.00 9.34
N GLN A 15 -2.82 10.36 8.45
CA GLN A 15 -4.25 10.11 8.65
C GLN A 15 -4.57 8.62 8.60
N CYS A 16 -4.02 7.89 7.63
CA CYS A 16 -4.16 6.44 7.53
C CYS A 16 -3.61 5.72 8.77
N ARG A 17 -2.42 6.14 9.24
CA ARG A 17 -1.82 5.65 10.48
C ARG A 17 -2.71 5.92 11.69
N SER A 18 -3.22 7.14 11.84
CA SER A 18 -4.11 7.51 12.95
C SER A 18 -5.39 6.67 12.95
N TYR A 19 -5.93 6.38 11.77
CA TYR A 19 -7.07 5.48 11.63
C TYR A 19 -6.71 4.04 12.00
N PHE A 20 -5.55 3.54 11.56
CA PHE A 20 -5.04 2.21 11.91
C PHE A 20 -4.91 2.03 13.43
N MET A 21 -4.39 3.05 14.13
CA MET A 21 -4.21 3.03 15.59
C MET A 21 -5.51 2.97 16.39
N LYS A 22 -6.60 3.53 15.86
CA LYS A 22 -7.90 3.62 16.57
C LYS A 22 -8.76 2.37 16.39
N LYS A 23 -8.44 1.53 15.41
CA LYS A 23 -9.27 0.40 15.01
C LYS A 23 -8.91 -0.85 15.82
N LYS A 24 -9.89 -1.72 16.05
CA LYS A 24 -9.62 -3.06 16.59
C LYS A 24 -8.68 -3.79 15.62
N PHE A 25 -7.50 -4.13 16.13
CA PHE A 25 -6.47 -4.81 15.36
C PHE A 25 -6.99 -6.17 14.83
N PHE A 26 -6.83 -6.38 13.53
CA PHE A 26 -7.22 -7.61 12.86
C PHE A 26 -6.21 -7.92 11.76
N ILE A 27 -5.66 -9.14 11.78
CA ILE A 27 -4.83 -9.68 10.70
C ILE A 27 -5.66 -10.69 9.92
N PRO A 28 -6.02 -10.39 8.65
CA PRO A 28 -6.65 -11.37 7.79
C PRO A 28 -5.73 -12.54 7.47
N LYS A 29 -6.28 -13.75 7.34
CA LYS A 29 -5.55 -14.92 6.80
C LYS A 29 -5.11 -14.69 5.34
N GLU A 30 -5.96 -14.04 4.54
CA GLU A 30 -5.72 -13.73 3.13
C GLU A 30 -5.78 -12.21 2.92
N ILE A 31 -4.65 -11.52 3.14
CA ILE A 31 -4.61 -10.05 3.06
C ILE A 31 -4.96 -9.54 1.65
N CYS A 32 -4.50 -10.21 0.59
CA CYS A 32 -4.85 -9.85 -0.79
C CYS A 32 -6.36 -9.84 -1.04
N LYS A 33 -7.10 -10.82 -0.52
CA LYS A 33 -8.56 -10.89 -0.65
C LYS A 33 -9.24 -9.74 0.09
N TYR A 34 -8.71 -9.37 1.26
CA TYR A 34 -9.20 -8.20 2.01
C TYR A 34 -8.98 -6.90 1.25
N ILE A 35 -7.78 -6.68 0.70
CA ILE A 35 -7.50 -5.50 -0.14
C ILE A 35 -8.48 -5.45 -1.32
N LEU A 36 -8.73 -6.58 -1.98
CA LEU A 36 -9.70 -6.66 -3.08
C LEU A 36 -11.11 -6.22 -2.65
N ILE A 37 -11.60 -6.69 -1.50
CA ILE A 37 -12.89 -6.26 -0.93
C ILE A 37 -12.89 -4.74 -0.70
N LYS A 38 -11.80 -4.19 -0.16
CA LYS A 38 -11.67 -2.75 0.10
C LYS A 38 -11.64 -1.89 -1.17
N ILE A 39 -11.12 -2.43 -2.27
CA ILE A 39 -11.21 -1.81 -3.61
C ILE A 39 -12.65 -1.75 -4.12
N TYR A 40 -13.45 -2.79 -3.90
CA TYR A 40 -14.89 -2.76 -4.24
C TYR A 40 -15.66 -1.75 -3.39
N GLN A 41 -15.25 -1.57 -2.13
CA GLN A 41 -15.85 -0.59 -1.20
C GLN A 41 -15.34 0.85 -1.41
N ASN A 42 -14.36 1.07 -2.32
CA ASN A 42 -13.64 2.34 -2.47
C ASN A 42 -13.05 2.86 -1.14
N ASP A 43 -12.62 1.95 -0.27
CA ASP A 43 -12.08 2.24 1.06
C ASP A 43 -10.55 2.36 0.99
N TRP A 44 -10.10 3.49 0.44
CA TRP A 44 -8.69 3.75 0.17
C TRP A 44 -7.80 3.77 1.41
N VAL A 45 -8.34 4.19 2.55
CA VAL A 45 -7.62 4.19 3.83
C VAL A 45 -7.30 2.76 4.25
N GLU A 46 -8.24 1.83 4.11
CA GLU A 46 -7.99 0.42 4.42
C GLU A 46 -7.07 -0.24 3.39
N ILE A 47 -7.13 0.14 2.12
CA ILE A 47 -6.18 -0.36 1.09
C ILE A 47 -4.74 0.00 1.49
N VAL A 48 -4.51 1.24 1.93
CA VAL A 48 -3.21 1.69 2.48
C VAL A 48 -2.80 0.81 3.66
N ASN A 49 -3.66 0.71 4.67
CA ASN A 49 -3.34 0.01 5.91
C ASN A 49 -3.06 -1.50 5.70
N TYR A 50 -3.88 -2.18 4.91
CA TYR A 50 -3.66 -3.60 4.61
C TYR A 50 -2.44 -3.84 3.73
N SER A 51 -2.07 -2.88 2.88
CA SER A 51 -0.84 -2.98 2.07
C SER A 51 0.41 -2.83 2.94
N VAL A 52 0.42 -1.90 3.91
CA VAL A 52 1.50 -1.81 4.91
C VAL A 52 1.53 -3.08 5.77
N LEU A 53 0.38 -3.55 6.23
CA LEU A 53 0.27 -4.78 7.01
C LEU A 53 0.82 -6.01 6.26
N ALA A 54 0.51 -6.13 4.96
CA ALA A 54 1.02 -7.21 4.12
C ALA A 54 2.55 -7.20 4.09
N ILE A 55 3.16 -6.03 3.85
CA ILE A 55 4.61 -5.86 3.81
C ILE A 55 5.25 -6.29 5.15
N ILE A 56 4.69 -5.86 6.27
CA ILE A 56 5.23 -6.13 7.62
C ILE A 56 5.19 -7.63 7.94
N ILE A 57 4.03 -8.25 7.75
CA ILE A 57 3.79 -9.66 8.14
C ILE A 57 4.56 -10.62 7.24
N GLN A 58 4.67 -10.31 5.95
CA GLN A 58 5.36 -11.16 5.00
C GLN A 58 6.87 -11.16 5.21
N LYS A 59 7.45 -10.01 5.56
CA LYS A 59 8.89 -9.88 5.79
C LYS A 59 9.33 -10.43 7.14
N LYS A 60 8.46 -10.38 8.16
CA LYS A 60 8.74 -10.97 9.46
C LYS A 60 7.73 -12.08 9.74
N ARG A 61 8.04 -13.31 9.29
CA ARG A 61 7.30 -14.59 9.51
C ARG A 61 6.81 -14.82 10.97
N LYS A 62 7.19 -13.97 11.94
CA LYS A 62 6.87 -14.06 13.37
C LYS A 62 6.15 -12.83 13.97
N ILE A 63 6.02 -11.69 13.27
CA ILE A 63 5.30 -10.53 13.84
C ILE A 63 3.80 -10.77 13.74
N LYS A 64 3.14 -10.83 14.90
CA LYS A 64 1.68 -10.95 14.99
C LYS A 64 1.07 -10.02 16.04
N ASP A 65 1.89 -9.40 16.88
CA ASP A 65 1.43 -8.44 17.87
C ASP A 65 1.33 -7.03 17.27
N PHE A 66 0.35 -6.28 17.76
CA PHE A 66 0.03 -4.95 17.28
C PHE A 66 1.17 -3.95 17.53
N ILE A 67 1.84 -4.05 18.68
CA ILE A 67 2.88 -3.11 19.11
C ILE A 67 4.04 -3.12 18.10
N THR A 68 4.57 -4.31 17.78
CA THR A 68 5.67 -4.42 16.84
C THR A 68 5.28 -3.95 15.43
N ILE A 69 4.01 -4.14 15.02
CA ILE A 69 3.52 -3.64 13.72
C ILE A 69 3.52 -2.12 13.69
N VAL A 70 3.05 -1.48 14.76
CA VAL A 70 3.04 -0.02 14.89
C VAL A 70 4.46 0.54 14.84
N ASP A 71 5.41 -0.08 15.53
CA ASP A 71 6.80 0.37 15.59
C ASP A 71 7.49 0.39 14.22
N VAL A 72 7.11 -0.52 13.32
CA VAL A 72 7.68 -0.61 11.97
C VAL A 72 6.79 0.00 10.89
N TYR A 73 5.56 0.42 11.21
CA TYR A 73 4.60 0.97 10.24
C TYR A 73 5.20 2.20 9.53
N ASP A 74 5.75 3.13 10.31
CA ASP A 74 6.30 4.38 9.81
C ASP A 74 7.55 4.16 8.94
N GLU A 75 8.30 3.11 9.22
CA GLU A 75 9.45 2.70 8.40
C GLU A 75 9.01 2.33 6.98
N TYR A 76 7.95 1.53 6.84
CA TYR A 76 7.48 1.09 5.53
C TYR A 76 6.73 2.18 4.76
N ILE A 77 6.01 3.07 5.45
CA ILE A 77 5.48 4.29 4.84
C ILE A 77 6.61 5.14 4.25
N ARG A 78 7.69 5.37 5.01
CA ARG A 78 8.84 6.14 4.52
C ARG A 78 9.51 5.47 3.31
N LYS A 79 9.67 4.15 3.33
CA LYS A 79 10.23 3.39 2.19
C LYS A 79 9.34 3.50 0.95
N ALA A 80 8.03 3.35 1.11
CA ALA A 80 7.07 3.47 0.02
C ALA A 80 7.06 4.89 -0.57
N LYS A 81 7.13 5.92 0.28
CA LYS A 81 7.26 7.32 -0.13
C LYS A 81 8.52 7.55 -0.98
N LEU A 82 9.68 7.06 -0.54
CA LEU A 82 10.93 7.19 -1.30
C LEU A 82 10.84 6.49 -2.67
N LEU A 83 10.22 5.31 -2.72
CA LEU A 83 9.96 4.60 -3.98
C LEU A 83 9.04 5.41 -4.90
N MET A 84 7.97 5.98 -4.34
CA MET A 84 7.04 6.83 -5.07
C MET A 84 7.73 8.09 -5.59
N GLU A 85 8.53 8.77 -4.77
CA GLU A 85 9.30 9.96 -5.15
C GLU A 85 10.22 9.70 -6.34
N LYS A 86 10.91 8.56 -6.33
CA LYS A 86 11.74 8.12 -7.45
C LYS A 86 10.91 7.92 -8.72
N LYS A 87 9.90 7.04 -8.66
CA LYS A 87 9.04 6.74 -9.81
C LYS A 87 8.34 7.97 -10.36
N ASN A 88 7.86 8.84 -9.49
CA ASN A 88 7.13 10.02 -9.86
C ASN A 88 8.01 11.06 -10.57
N SER A 89 9.33 11.01 -10.36
CA SER A 89 10.31 11.73 -11.19
C SER A 89 10.43 11.11 -12.58
N ASP A 90 10.45 9.78 -12.67
CA ASP A 90 10.59 9.05 -13.95
C ASP A 90 9.34 9.17 -14.84
N TYR A 91 8.15 9.38 -14.24
CA TYR A 91 6.87 9.47 -14.94
C TYR A 91 6.26 10.89 -14.97
N GLU A 92 7.04 11.93 -14.66
CA GLU A 92 6.63 13.34 -14.77
C GLU A 92 5.25 13.66 -14.13
N ASP A 93 4.96 13.15 -12.93
CA ASP A 93 3.67 13.33 -12.27
C ASP A 93 2.44 12.81 -13.07
N ALA A 94 2.59 11.84 -13.99
CA ALA A 94 1.52 11.31 -14.86
C ALA A 94 0.24 10.90 -14.11
N TRP A 95 0.37 10.41 -12.87
CA TRP A 95 -0.77 10.02 -12.02
C TRP A 95 -1.79 11.15 -11.79
N LYS A 96 -1.37 12.42 -11.87
CA LYS A 96 -2.28 13.57 -11.72
C LYS A 96 -3.36 13.59 -12.81
N TYR A 97 -3.01 13.15 -14.01
CA TYR A 97 -3.89 13.09 -15.18
C TYR A 97 -4.69 11.78 -15.27
N MET A 98 -4.35 10.79 -14.45
CA MET A 98 -5.07 9.52 -14.41
C MET A 98 -6.40 9.67 -13.68
N SER A 99 -7.43 8.98 -14.17
CA SER A 99 -8.69 8.85 -13.44
C SER A 99 -8.51 7.92 -12.22
N ILE A 100 -9.39 8.06 -11.21
CA ILE A 100 -9.42 7.12 -10.08
C ILE A 100 -9.68 5.68 -10.55
N SER A 101 -10.47 5.48 -11.62
CA SER A 101 -10.68 4.16 -12.22
C SER A 101 -9.37 3.58 -12.77
N SER A 102 -8.57 4.40 -13.47
CA SER A 102 -7.28 3.96 -14.02
C SER A 102 -6.28 3.60 -12.91
N ILE A 103 -6.27 4.36 -11.80
CA ILE A 103 -5.45 4.02 -10.63
C ILE A 103 -5.93 2.72 -9.98
N LYS A 104 -7.24 2.50 -9.90
CA LYS A 104 -7.83 1.24 -9.44
C LYS A 104 -7.42 0.05 -10.32
N ASP A 105 -7.39 0.22 -11.64
CA ASP A 105 -6.93 -0.82 -12.55
C ASP A 105 -5.46 -1.18 -12.33
N LEU A 106 -4.59 -0.18 -12.10
CA LEU A 106 -3.19 -0.42 -11.73
C LEU A 106 -3.07 -1.22 -10.43
N ILE A 107 -3.90 -0.93 -9.42
CA ILE A 107 -3.93 -1.70 -8.18
C ILE A 107 -4.38 -3.14 -8.43
N LEU A 108 -5.42 -3.35 -9.24
CA LEU A 108 -5.91 -4.69 -9.57
C LEU A 108 -4.83 -5.52 -10.29
N GLN A 109 -4.08 -4.92 -11.22
CA GLN A 109 -2.95 -5.59 -11.87
C GLN A 109 -1.90 -6.06 -10.86
N LYS A 110 -1.58 -5.24 -9.84
CA LYS A 110 -0.64 -5.62 -8.77
C LYS A 110 -1.18 -6.75 -7.90
N ILE A 111 -2.47 -6.73 -7.57
CA ILE A 111 -3.12 -7.83 -6.83
C ILE A 111 -3.04 -9.14 -7.60
N PHE A 112 -3.42 -9.15 -8.89
CA PHE A 112 -3.33 -10.36 -9.70
C PHE A 112 -1.89 -10.85 -9.88
N ARG A 113 -0.93 -9.92 -9.94
CA ARG A 113 0.50 -10.26 -9.96
C ARG A 113 0.92 -10.98 -8.68
N ILE A 114 0.49 -10.49 -7.50
CA ILE A 114 0.78 -11.10 -6.20
C ILE A 114 0.15 -12.50 -6.12
N GLN A 115 -1.15 -12.63 -6.38
CA GLN A 115 -1.86 -13.92 -6.35
C GLN A 115 -1.22 -14.96 -7.29
N GLY A 116 -0.78 -14.51 -8.48
CA GLY A 116 -0.07 -15.36 -9.42
C GLY A 116 1.30 -15.82 -8.90
N ILE A 117 2.03 -14.98 -8.17
CA ILE A 117 3.30 -15.36 -7.53
C ILE A 117 3.05 -16.33 -6.39
N GLU A 118 2.12 -16.01 -5.49
CA GLU A 118 1.77 -16.86 -4.35
C GLU A 118 1.40 -18.27 -4.81
N LYS A 119 0.58 -18.40 -5.85
CA LYS A 119 0.20 -19.71 -6.40
C LYS A 119 1.37 -20.52 -6.97
N ARG A 120 2.41 -19.86 -7.48
CA ARG A 120 3.55 -20.52 -8.17
C ARG A 120 4.75 -20.75 -7.28
N LEU A 121 4.98 -19.89 -6.29
CA LEU A 121 6.26 -19.76 -5.60
C LEU A 121 6.11 -19.69 -4.07
N SER A 122 4.93 -19.96 -3.50
CA SER A 122 4.70 -19.89 -2.05
C SER A 122 5.68 -20.73 -1.22
N GLU A 123 6.24 -21.79 -1.81
CA GLU A 123 7.21 -22.70 -1.17
C GLU A 123 8.67 -22.21 -1.30
N VAL A 124 8.93 -21.16 -2.07
CA VAL A 124 10.29 -20.60 -2.25
C VAL A 124 10.57 -19.58 -1.16
N ASP A 125 11.66 -19.74 -0.43
CA ASP A 125 11.97 -18.92 0.76
C ASP A 125 12.03 -17.40 0.52
N ASN A 126 12.35 -16.96 -0.70
CA ASN A 126 12.46 -15.55 -1.05
C ASN A 126 11.26 -14.99 -1.84
N PHE A 127 10.14 -15.70 -1.91
CA PHE A 127 9.01 -15.23 -2.72
C PHE A 127 8.43 -13.90 -2.20
N TYR A 128 8.57 -13.62 -0.91
CA TYR A 128 8.10 -12.38 -0.28
C TYR A 128 8.76 -11.14 -0.87
N ASP A 129 10.06 -11.18 -1.16
CA ASP A 129 10.77 -10.09 -1.82
C ASP A 129 10.20 -9.82 -3.22
N LYS A 130 9.69 -10.86 -3.89
CA LYS A 130 9.09 -10.76 -5.23
C LYS A 130 7.69 -10.12 -5.23
N ILE A 131 7.00 -10.07 -4.07
CA ILE A 131 5.67 -9.45 -3.93
C ILE A 131 5.69 -8.14 -3.16
N GLN A 132 6.70 -7.88 -2.33
CA GLN A 132 6.81 -6.68 -1.50
C GLN A 132 6.67 -5.39 -2.32
N ASP A 133 7.36 -5.29 -3.46
CA ASP A 133 7.30 -4.12 -4.34
C ASP A 133 5.89 -3.89 -4.92
N ASN A 134 5.12 -4.97 -5.13
CA ASN A 134 3.74 -4.86 -5.60
C ASN A 134 2.83 -4.28 -4.50
N TYR A 135 3.02 -4.65 -3.23
CA TYR A 135 2.29 -4.01 -2.13
C TYR A 135 2.70 -2.56 -1.92
N MET A 136 3.99 -2.22 -2.08
CA MET A 136 4.44 -0.82 -2.04
C MET A 136 3.78 0.00 -3.16
N ASP A 137 3.63 -0.57 -4.35
CA ASP A 137 2.90 0.07 -5.45
C ASP A 137 1.42 0.27 -5.11
N ILE A 138 0.74 -0.76 -4.57
CA ILE A 138 -0.68 -0.65 -4.16
C ILE A 138 -0.85 0.44 -3.09
N LEU A 139 0.01 0.45 -2.08
CA LEU A 139 0.07 1.47 -1.03
C LEU A 139 0.20 2.88 -1.62
N ASN A 140 1.14 3.08 -2.53
CA ASN A 140 1.40 4.36 -3.16
C ASN A 140 0.21 4.82 -4.02
N TYR A 141 -0.34 3.94 -4.85
CA TYR A 141 -1.52 4.26 -5.66
C TYR A 141 -2.73 4.63 -4.79
N ALA A 142 -2.93 3.95 -3.66
CA ALA A 142 -4.01 4.27 -2.75
C ALA A 142 -3.83 5.65 -2.06
N ILE A 143 -2.60 6.00 -1.67
CA ILE A 143 -2.30 7.34 -1.15
C ILE A 143 -2.51 8.41 -2.23
N LEU A 144 -2.04 8.19 -3.46
CA LEU A 144 -2.23 9.12 -4.56
C LEU A 144 -3.71 9.32 -4.90
N SER A 145 -4.52 8.26 -4.86
CA SER A 145 -5.98 8.36 -4.97
C SER A 145 -6.59 9.23 -3.87
N LEU A 146 -6.17 9.05 -2.60
CA LEU A 146 -6.63 9.89 -1.49
C LEU A 146 -6.23 11.36 -1.67
N ILE A 147 -5.01 11.64 -2.15
CA ILE A 147 -4.56 13.01 -2.45
C ILE A 147 -5.45 13.63 -3.52
N LYS A 148 -5.71 12.90 -4.61
CA LYS A 148 -6.55 13.33 -5.73
C LYS A 148 -8.00 13.56 -5.31
N MET A 149 -8.56 12.69 -4.46
CA MET A 149 -9.93 12.84 -3.96
C MET A 149 -10.09 14.04 -3.01
N LYS A 150 -9.05 14.41 -2.25
CA LYS A 150 -9.09 15.59 -1.37
C LYS A 150 -8.86 16.91 -2.11
N ASN A 151 -8.23 16.87 -3.28
CA ASN A 151 -7.94 18.03 -4.10
C ASN A 151 -8.27 17.68 -5.57
N PRO A 152 -9.58 17.62 -5.91
CA PRO A 152 -10.03 17.21 -7.24
C PRO A 152 -9.49 18.11 -8.36
#